data_AF-A0A967XUK0-F1
#
_entry.id   AF-A0A967XUK0-F1
#
_cell.length_a   1.000
_cell.length_b   1.000
_cell.length_c   1.000
_cell.angle_alpha   90.00
_cell.angle_beta   90.00
_cell.angle_gamma   90.00
#
_symmetry.space_group_name_H-M   'P 1'
#
loop_
_entity.id
_entity.type
_entity.pdbx_description
1 polymer ?
#
loop_
_entity_poly.entity_id
_entity_poly.type
_entity_poly.pdbx_seq_one_letter_code
_entity_poly.pdbx_strand_id
1 'polypeptide(L)' 'IVKKEGKEDNLTIEILDRGPGIPEHKKKAVFRPFYRLDHSRNSSTGGSGLGLTIVKQL' A
#
# COMPACT_ATOMS: atom_id res chain seq x y z
N ILE A 1 4.42 -3.73 -11.73
CA ILE A 1 5.81 -3.63 -12.26
C ILE A 1 6.66 -3.11 -11.11
N VAL A 2 7.85 -3.67 -10.89
CA VAL A 2 8.79 -3.22 -9.85
C VAL A 2 9.97 -2.53 -10.52
N LYS A 3 10.24 -1.27 -10.18
CA LYS A 3 11.41 -0.52 -10.65
C LYS A 3 12.38 -0.32 -9.49
N LYS A 4 13.68 -0.50 -9.76
CA LYS A 4 14.77 -0.27 -8.81
C LYS A 4 15.64 0.87 -9.33
N GLU A 5 15.80 1.93 -8.54
CA GLU A 5 16.72 3.03 -8.81
C GLU A 5 17.51 3.38 -7.54
N GLY A 6 18.80 3.70 -7.65
CA GLY A 6 19.61 3.99 -6.47
C GLY A 6 21.04 4.44 -6.76
N LYS A 7 21.58 5.27 -5.87
CA LYS A 7 23.03 5.53 -5.69
C LYS A 7 23.53 4.68 -4.52
N GLU A 8 24.85 4.54 -4.36
CA GLU A 8 25.53 3.55 -3.50
C GLU A 8 24.91 3.30 -2.10
N ASP A 9 24.27 4.29 -1.48
CA ASP A 9 23.63 4.16 -0.14
C ASP A 9 22.09 4.18 -0.10
N ASN A 10 21.41 4.37 -1.23
CA ASN A 10 19.95 4.50 -1.26
C ASN A 10 19.32 3.63 -2.34
N LEU A 11 18.33 2.81 -1.94
CA LEU A 11 17.55 1.96 -2.83
C LEU A 11 16.09 2.43 -2.87
N THR A 12 15.62 2.83 -4.05
CA THR A 12 14.20 3.15 -4.30
C THR A 12 13.53 1.96 -4.98
N ILE A 13 12.39 1.53 -4.44
CA ILE A 13 11.55 0.48 -5.02
C ILE A 13 10.17 1.08 -5.32
N GLU A 14 9.79 1.08 -6.59
CA GLU A 14 8.46 1.53 -7.02
C GLU A 14 7.57 0.32 -7.33
N ILE A 15 6.34 0.31 -6.81
CA ILE A 15 5.34 -0.73 -7.05
C ILE A 15 4.18 -0.12 -7.83
N LEU A 16 3.93 -0.64 -9.04
CA LEU A 16 2.82 -0.22 -9.90
C LEU A 16 1.71 -1.27 -9.97
N ASP A 17 0.47 -0.84 -9.69
CA ASP A 17 -0.75 -1.63 -9.86
C ASP A 17 -1.69 -1.02 -10.93
N ARG A 18 -2.67 -1.81 -11.40
CA ARG A 18 -3.69 -1.39 -12.39
C ARG A 18 -5.09 -1.29 -11.76
N GLY A 19 -5.17 -1.17 -10.44
CA GLY A 19 -6.42 -1.06 -9.69
C GLY A 19 -7.02 0.35 -9.75
N PRO A 20 -8.15 0.57 -9.06
CA PRO A 20 -8.85 1.86 -9.05
C PRO A 20 -8.06 2.99 -8.35
N GLY A 21 -6.90 2.68 -7.77
CA GLY A 21 -6.10 3.63 -6.98
C GLY A 21 -6.71 3.98 -5.63
N ILE A 22 -6.08 4.96 -4.95
CA ILE A 22 -6.48 5.42 -3.62
C ILE A 22 -6.86 6.90 -3.72
N PRO A 23 -8.09 7.30 -3.31
CA PRO A 23 -8.47 8.71 -3.28
C PRO A 23 -7.51 9.54 -2.40
N GLU A 24 -7.24 10.79 -2.79
CA GLU A 24 -6.26 11.66 -2.11
C GLU A 24 -6.51 11.77 -0.61
N HIS A 25 -7.76 11.99 -0.22
CA HIS A 25 -8.18 12.12 1.17
C HIS A 25 -8.00 10.83 1.99
N LYS A 26 -7.79 9.67 1.35
CA LYS A 26 -7.57 8.37 2.00
C LYS A 26 -6.10 7.94 1.99
N LYS A 27 -5.21 8.58 1.23
CA LYS A 27 -3.78 8.19 1.12
C LYS A 27 -3.04 8.14 2.47
N LYS A 28 -3.37 9.02 3.41
CA LYS A 28 -2.78 8.97 4.77
C LYS A 28 -3.41 7.87 5.62
N ALA A 29 -4.70 7.62 5.44
CA ALA A 29 -5.46 6.69 6.25
C ALA A 29 -5.14 5.23 5.93
N VAL A 30 -4.69 4.88 4.72
CA VAL A 30 -4.34 3.50 4.34
C VAL A 30 -3.16 2.91 5.13
N PHE A 31 -2.39 3.75 5.82
CA PHE A 31 -1.32 3.31 6.72
C PHE A 31 -1.79 3.11 8.17
N ARG A 32 -3.07 3.31 8.47
CA ARG A 32 -3.62 3.07 9.81
C ARG A 32 -3.93 1.58 10.00
N PRO A 33 -3.73 1.04 11.22
CA PRO A 33 -4.11 -0.34 11.52
C PRO A 33 -5.58 -0.60 11.20
N PHE A 34 -5.85 -1.76 10.58
CA PHE A 34 -7.19 -2.24 10.23
C PHE A 34 -7.97 -1.36 9.23
N TYR A 35 -7.35 -0.30 8.68
CA TYR A 35 -8.01 0.55 7.71
C TYR A 35 -8.15 -0.15 6.36
N ARG A 36 -9.36 -0.13 5.81
CA ARG A 36 -9.69 -0.74 4.52
C ARG A 36 -10.50 0.23 3.66
N LEU A 37 -10.19 0.26 2.36
CA LEU A 37 -10.99 1.00 1.38
C LEU A 37 -12.26 0.21 1.05
N ASP A 38 -13.43 0.86 0.95
CA ASP A 38 -14.72 0.18 0.73
C ASP A 38 -14.77 -0.72 -0.52
N HIS A 39 -13.96 -0.45 -1.55
CA HIS A 39 -13.83 -1.30 -2.74
C HIS A 39 -13.15 -2.67 -2.47
N SER A 40 -12.56 -2.87 -1.29
CA SER A 40 -11.96 -4.15 -0.84
C SER A 40 -12.99 -5.09 -0.17
N ARG A 41 -14.29 -4.72 -0.17
CA ARG A 41 -15.36 -5.49 0.51
C ARG A 41 -15.70 -6.85 -0.12
N ASN A 42 -15.07 -7.26 -1.22
CA ASN A 42 -15.15 -8.67 -1.63
C ASN A 42 -14.45 -9.54 -0.58
N SER A 43 -15.26 -10.26 0.19
CA SER A 43 -14.91 -11.06 1.36
C SER A 43 -14.05 -12.30 1.04
N SER A 44 -13.86 -12.64 -0.24
CA SER A 44 -13.14 -13.84 -0.67
C SER A 44 -11.61 -13.73 -0.61
N THR A 45 -11.03 -12.52 -0.49
CA THR A 45 -9.56 -12.31 -0.49
C THR A 45 -9.04 -11.44 0.67
N GLY A 46 -9.88 -11.17 1.67
CA GLY A 46 -9.70 -10.06 2.59
C GLY A 46 -8.57 -10.21 3.61
N GLY A 47 -7.45 -9.52 3.40
CA GLY A 47 -6.40 -9.33 4.41
C GLY A 47 -6.85 -8.48 5.61
N SER A 48 -6.15 -8.60 6.74
CA SER A 48 -6.47 -7.93 8.03
C SER A 48 -6.35 -6.41 8.03
N GLY A 49 -5.89 -5.79 6.94
CA GLY A 49 -5.60 -4.34 6.89
C GLY A 49 -4.35 -3.96 7.68
N LEU A 50 -3.45 -4.91 7.96
CA LEU A 50 -2.20 -4.65 8.69
C LEU A 50 -0.97 -4.45 7.78
N GLY A 51 -1.03 -4.89 6.51
CA GLY A 51 0.14 -4.92 5.62
C GLY A 51 0.85 -3.56 5.48
N LEU A 52 0.13 -2.51 5.08
CA LEU A 52 0.72 -1.16 4.94
C LEU A 52 1.12 -0.53 6.28
N THR A 53 0.48 -0.95 7.38
CA THR A 53 0.89 -0.51 8.72
C THR A 53 2.28 -1.05 9.06
N ILE A 54 2.52 -2.34 8.81
CA ILE A 54 3.80 -3.01 9.07
C ILE A 54 4.90 -2.39 8.20
N VAL A 55 4.63 -2.17 6.90
CA VAL A 55 5.58 -1.55 5.96
C VAL A 55 6.05 -0.16 6.43
N LYS A 56 5.21 0.59 7.16
CA LYS A 56 5.57 1.91 7.68
C LYS A 56 6.43 1.85 8.96
N GLN A 57 6.41 0.72 9.67
CA GLN A 57 7.14 0.54 10.93
C GLN A 57 8.52 -0.08 10.75
N LEU A 58 8.78 -0.72 9.62
CA LEU A 58 10.07 -1.28 9.21
C LEU A 58 10.93 -0.23 8.53
#